data_AF-A0A5R9DSU9-F1
#
_entry.id   AF-A0A5R9DSU9-F1
#
_cell.length_a   1.000
_cell.length_b   1.000
_cell.length_c   1.000
_cell.angle_alpha   90.00
_cell.angle_beta   90.00
_cell.angle_gamma   90.00
#
_symmetry.space_group_name_H-M   'P 1'
#
loop_
_entity.id
_entity.type
_entity.pdbx_description
1 polymer ?
#
loop_
_entity_poly.entity_id
_entity_poly.type
_entity_poly.pdbx_seq_one_letter_code
_entity_poly.pdbx_strand_id
1 'polypeptide(L)'
;MPCQTRFLPSAADKLRHRAKEKAMVFVGVHEEWGRIDVTQADLGCGQDRESIYKTKRPAPLTCYECDWRLHLVHKTHGAYDLWFLRHANKAPHCEARAAGEGMAHHLLKLDLAHHARAAGWSTEYEVAAPDGSWRADVMATSPDGSRRVALEAQMASISVTDIEARTDRYREAGVEVCWFTDRKTIPWLDNVPCVQIARPDDDGGPVQVTAGAACFEPKWCEDRAVCDWCDCEDCGAGVDGPLPCDGHGTWQPATPFPLERFVAAICTNATRPHRLRMGWDTKGTWRWITRQYFDMEEEQLQAHIRKYQIVERLLAVQQRQQQARQAAEQEHLAAIEALLQRQKALTKPVVEFVYHEAGTYPSVARHGSPEFAMGVPVYVRGKPYAVICPVASRLPALRSRLASLVFFAASERERTRLVAQSAPGQRVEVLTAELTPTSPPAFPPQREKGDLTVRQAVNRMLGLDRM
;
A
#
# COMPACT_ATOMS: atom_id res chain seq x y z
N MET A 1 -34.17 49.64 -56.35
CA MET A 1 -33.18 48.57 -56.57
C MET A 1 -32.04 49.15 -57.39
N PRO A 2 -30.75 48.89 -57.08
CA PRO A 2 -30.20 47.71 -56.42
C PRO A 2 -29.54 47.97 -55.05
N CYS A 3 -29.44 46.88 -54.30
CA CYS A 3 -28.92 46.74 -52.95
C CYS A 3 -27.38 46.77 -52.97
N GLN A 4 -26.75 47.63 -52.15
CA GLN A 4 -25.31 47.58 -51.91
C GLN A 4 -25.01 46.47 -50.91
N THR A 5 -24.63 45.30 -51.42
CA THR A 5 -24.10 44.21 -50.60
C THR A 5 -22.69 44.56 -50.17
N ARG A 6 -22.51 45.01 -48.92
CA ARG A 6 -21.19 45.05 -48.27
C ARG A 6 -20.67 43.61 -48.19
N PHE A 7 -19.59 43.32 -48.91
CA PHE A 7 -18.84 42.08 -48.75
C PHE A 7 -18.31 42.00 -47.32
N LEU A 8 -18.91 41.14 -46.51
CA LEU A 8 -18.31 40.68 -45.26
C LEU A 8 -17.12 39.77 -45.62
N PRO A 9 -15.92 39.97 -45.06
CA PRO A 9 -14.80 39.09 -45.33
C PRO A 9 -15.12 37.68 -44.84
N SER A 10 -14.79 36.68 -45.66
CA SER A 10 -15.09 35.28 -45.38
C SER A 10 -14.38 34.78 -44.12
N ALA A 11 -14.92 33.73 -43.49
CA ALA A 11 -14.29 33.09 -42.34
C ALA A 11 -12.84 32.64 -42.58
N ALA A 12 -12.43 32.46 -43.84
CA ALA A 12 -11.06 32.13 -44.21
C ALA A 12 -10.07 33.31 -44.04
N ASP A 13 -10.54 34.56 -44.13
CA ASP A 13 -9.71 35.75 -43.86
C ASP A 13 -9.58 36.02 -42.35
N LYS A 14 -10.57 35.62 -41.55
CA LYS A 14 -10.48 35.68 -40.07
C LYS A 14 -9.48 34.66 -39.50
N LEU A 15 -9.19 33.58 -40.23
CA LEU A 15 -8.15 32.60 -39.90
C LEU A 15 -6.73 33.06 -40.24
N ARG A 16 -6.55 34.02 -41.16
CA ARG A 16 -5.25 34.61 -41.51
C ARG A 16 -4.80 35.72 -40.55
N HIS A 17 -5.69 36.19 -39.68
CA HIS A 17 -5.42 37.20 -38.64
C HIS A 17 -5.27 36.62 -37.22
N ARG A 18 -5.08 35.30 -37.06
CA ARG A 18 -4.37 34.80 -35.89
C ARG A 18 -2.97 35.39 -35.96
N ALA A 19 -2.71 36.43 -35.17
CA ALA A 19 -1.39 36.99 -35.00
C ALA A 19 -0.43 35.81 -34.82
N LYS A 20 0.59 35.71 -35.68
CA LYS A 20 1.75 34.84 -35.40
C LYS A 20 2.17 35.20 -33.98
N GLU A 21 1.82 34.38 -33.00
CA GLU A 21 2.35 34.52 -31.65
C GLU A 21 3.86 34.49 -31.83
N LYS A 22 4.48 35.65 -31.60
CA LYS A 22 5.91 35.80 -31.75
C LYS A 22 6.50 35.22 -30.47
N ALA A 23 7.40 34.25 -30.61
CA ALA A 23 8.12 33.65 -29.50
C ALA A 23 8.60 34.73 -28.52
N MET A 24 8.13 34.62 -27.26
CA MET A 24 8.50 35.52 -26.18
C MET A 24 9.64 34.88 -25.39
N VAL A 25 10.74 35.61 -25.25
CA VAL A 25 11.90 35.18 -24.48
C VAL A 25 12.06 36.11 -23.28
N PHE A 26 12.22 35.58 -22.07
CA PHE A 26 12.37 36.44 -20.88
C PHE A 26 13.83 36.76 -20.54
N VAL A 27 14.77 35.99 -21.08
CA VAL A 27 16.19 36.11 -20.74
C VAL A 27 17.05 36.24 -21.99
N GLY A 28 18.04 37.13 -21.94
CA GLY A 28 19.03 37.32 -22.99
C GLY A 28 20.42 37.51 -22.41
N VAL A 29 21.42 37.65 -23.29
CA VAL A 29 22.80 37.98 -22.90
C VAL A 29 23.11 39.38 -23.41
N HIS A 30 23.44 40.30 -22.50
CA HIS A 30 24.01 41.60 -22.82
C HIS A 30 25.53 41.47 -22.90
N GLU A 31 26.14 42.04 -23.94
CA GLU A 31 27.59 41.95 -24.20
C GLU A 31 28.44 42.34 -22.97
N GLU A 32 28.05 43.37 -22.23
CA GLU A 32 28.80 43.85 -21.07
C GLU A 32 28.28 43.31 -19.72
N TRP A 33 26.99 42.98 -19.61
CA TRP A 33 26.37 42.68 -18.32
C TRP A 33 26.11 41.18 -18.11
N GLY A 34 26.35 40.38 -19.15
CA GLY A 34 26.04 38.95 -19.14
C GLY A 34 24.54 38.70 -19.21
N ARG A 35 24.09 37.64 -18.52
CA ARG A 35 22.69 37.20 -18.54
C ARG A 35 21.79 38.26 -17.90
N ILE A 36 20.71 38.64 -18.59
CA ILE A 36 19.70 39.59 -18.09
C ILE A 36 18.30 39.00 -18.14
N ASP A 37 17.47 39.31 -17.14
CA ASP A 37 16.07 38.94 -17.05
C ASP A 37 15.19 40.19 -17.19
N VAL A 38 14.52 40.33 -18.34
CA VAL A 38 13.74 41.54 -18.64
C VAL A 38 12.42 41.63 -17.89
N THR A 39 12.05 40.59 -17.13
CA THR A 39 10.88 40.63 -16.24
C THR A 39 11.18 41.42 -14.96
N GLN A 40 12.46 41.54 -14.57
CA GLN A 40 12.91 42.25 -13.37
C GLN A 40 13.28 43.71 -13.67
N ALA A 41 12.97 44.62 -12.74
CA ALA A 41 13.14 46.07 -12.97
C ALA A 41 14.62 46.45 -13.15
N ASP A 42 15.48 45.74 -12.43
CA ASP A 42 16.94 45.85 -12.44
C ASP A 42 17.62 44.82 -13.37
N LEU A 43 16.84 44.22 -14.28
CA LEU A 43 17.28 43.21 -15.24
C LEU A 43 17.91 41.96 -14.60
N GLY A 44 17.77 41.75 -13.29
CA GLY A 44 18.45 40.70 -12.54
C GLY A 44 19.96 40.90 -12.39
N CYS A 45 20.51 42.03 -12.84
CA CYS A 45 21.94 42.35 -12.77
C CYS A 45 22.23 43.75 -12.18
N GLY A 46 21.23 44.37 -11.55
CA GLY A 46 21.33 45.71 -10.94
C GLY A 46 21.23 46.87 -11.94
N GLN A 47 20.98 46.60 -13.22
CA GLN A 47 20.89 47.62 -14.27
C GLN A 47 19.44 47.98 -14.56
N ASP A 48 19.14 49.28 -14.66
CA ASP A 48 17.77 49.74 -14.94
C ASP A 48 17.31 49.27 -16.33
N ARG A 49 16.12 48.68 -16.42
CA ARG A 49 15.49 48.26 -17.68
C ARG A 49 15.38 49.39 -18.72
N GLU A 50 15.23 50.64 -18.29
CA GLU A 50 15.20 51.80 -19.18
C GLU A 50 16.51 52.00 -19.96
N SER A 51 17.63 51.45 -19.46
CA SER A 51 18.94 51.50 -20.15
C SER A 51 18.98 50.73 -21.48
N ILE A 52 18.01 49.83 -21.72
CA ILE A 52 17.91 49.03 -22.95
C ILE A 52 16.58 49.23 -23.68
N TYR A 53 15.64 49.99 -23.11
CA TYR A 53 14.34 50.27 -23.71
C TYR A 53 14.36 51.57 -24.51
N LYS A 54 13.89 51.53 -25.76
CA LYS A 54 13.76 52.70 -26.66
C LYS A 54 15.03 53.59 -26.74
N THR A 55 16.20 52.99 -26.65
CA THR A 55 17.49 53.67 -26.77
C THR A 55 17.79 54.10 -28.21
N LYS A 56 18.63 55.14 -28.38
CA LYS A 56 19.06 55.61 -29.72
C LYS A 56 19.83 54.56 -30.52
N ARG A 57 20.63 53.73 -29.83
CA ARG A 57 21.36 52.60 -30.41
C ARG A 57 20.75 51.30 -29.86
N PRO A 58 20.47 50.29 -30.69
CA PRO A 58 19.96 49.01 -30.21
C PRO A 58 20.89 48.43 -29.14
N ALA A 59 20.31 48.00 -28.01
CA ALA A 59 21.07 47.32 -26.97
C ALA A 59 21.77 46.06 -27.53
N PRO A 60 23.03 45.78 -27.13
CA PRO A 60 23.80 44.63 -27.60
C PRO A 60 23.31 43.34 -26.91
N LEU A 61 22.09 42.93 -27.23
CA LEU A 61 21.41 41.77 -26.68
C LEU A 61 21.42 40.60 -27.68
N THR A 62 21.84 39.43 -27.22
CA THR A 62 21.83 38.18 -27.97
C THR A 62 21.05 37.08 -27.24
N CYS A 63 20.57 36.10 -28.01
CA CYS A 63 19.92 34.90 -27.49
C CYS A 63 20.96 33.97 -26.87
N TYR A 64 20.67 33.43 -25.69
CA TYR A 64 21.57 32.51 -24.97
C TYR A 64 21.76 31.15 -25.68
N GLU A 65 20.96 30.85 -26.70
CA GLU A 65 21.02 29.57 -27.41
C GLU A 65 21.61 29.70 -28.83
N CYS A 66 21.26 30.75 -29.57
CA CYS A 66 21.66 30.90 -30.98
C CYS A 66 22.51 32.13 -31.25
N ASP A 67 22.89 32.89 -30.22
CA ASP A 67 23.64 34.14 -30.27
C ASP A 67 23.03 35.23 -31.17
N TRP A 68 21.80 35.02 -31.67
CA TRP A 68 21.16 35.96 -32.57
C TRP A 68 20.64 37.17 -31.81
N ARG A 69 20.69 38.34 -32.47
CA ARG A 69 20.24 39.60 -31.87
C ARG A 69 18.80 39.52 -31.37
N LEU A 70 18.59 40.04 -30.16
CA LEU A 70 17.29 40.22 -29.52
C LEU A 70 16.87 41.69 -29.47
N HIS A 71 15.57 41.92 -29.37
CA HIS A 71 14.98 43.23 -29.14
C HIS A 71 14.04 43.18 -27.96
N LEU A 72 14.19 44.12 -27.03
CA LEU A 72 13.22 44.33 -25.96
C LEU A 72 11.88 44.81 -26.52
N VAL A 73 10.81 44.20 -26.01
CA VAL A 73 9.44 44.49 -26.35
C VAL A 73 8.68 44.67 -25.04
N HIS A 74 7.90 45.74 -25.01
CA HIS A 74 6.96 46.05 -23.95
C HIS A 74 5.55 46.01 -24.54
N LYS A 75 4.65 45.26 -23.89
CA LYS A 75 3.24 45.16 -24.28
C LYS A 75 2.37 44.92 -23.06
N THR A 76 1.25 45.63 -23.00
CA THR A 76 0.18 45.32 -22.04
C THR A 76 -0.73 44.24 -22.61
N HIS A 77 -1.04 43.21 -21.81
CA HIS A 77 -1.96 42.11 -22.16
C HIS A 77 -2.90 41.83 -20.98
N GLY A 78 -4.15 42.29 -21.09
CA GLY A 78 -5.08 42.28 -19.95
C GLY A 78 -4.51 43.10 -18.79
N ALA A 79 -4.43 42.50 -17.60
CA ALA A 79 -3.81 43.10 -16.41
C ALA A 79 -2.26 43.02 -16.37
N TYR A 80 -1.63 42.31 -17.32
CA TYR A 80 -0.18 42.11 -17.30
C TYR A 80 0.55 43.18 -18.09
N ASP A 81 1.57 43.78 -17.48
CA ASP A 81 2.55 44.62 -18.15
C ASP A 81 3.76 43.78 -18.58
N LEU A 82 3.73 43.26 -19.81
CA LEU A 82 4.68 42.25 -20.28
C LEU A 82 5.93 42.88 -20.88
N TRP A 83 7.07 42.45 -20.36
CA TRP A 83 8.39 42.74 -20.89
C TRP A 83 9.03 41.45 -21.34
N PHE A 84 9.40 41.40 -22.61
CA PHE A 84 9.99 40.21 -23.23
C PHE A 84 10.91 40.59 -24.38
N LEU A 85 11.79 39.68 -24.72
CA LEU A 85 12.70 39.75 -25.84
C LEU A 85 12.10 39.03 -27.03
N ARG A 86 12.30 39.60 -28.22
CA ARG A 86 12.03 38.92 -29.49
C ARG A 86 13.31 38.80 -30.29
N HIS A 87 13.42 37.70 -31.02
CA HIS A 87 14.44 37.57 -32.04
C HIS A 87 14.30 38.65 -33.13
N ALA A 88 15.43 39.20 -33.55
CA ALA A 88 15.51 40.04 -34.74
C ALA A 88 15.07 39.25 -35.99
N ASN A 89 14.71 39.98 -37.05
CA ASN A 89 14.27 39.35 -38.30
C ASN A 89 15.34 38.38 -38.84
N LYS A 90 14.88 37.29 -39.50
CA LYS A 90 15.74 36.24 -40.09
C LYS A 90 16.62 35.47 -39.10
N ALA A 91 16.31 35.51 -37.81
CA ALA A 91 16.98 34.64 -36.84
C ALA A 91 16.92 33.15 -37.24
N PRO A 92 17.96 32.37 -36.96
CA PRO A 92 17.94 30.92 -37.14
C PRO A 92 16.85 30.26 -36.29
N HIS A 93 16.60 28.97 -36.51
CA HIS A 93 15.76 28.21 -35.59
C HIS A 93 16.55 27.91 -34.31
N CYS A 94 15.91 28.12 -33.16
CA CYS A 94 16.38 27.72 -31.85
C CYS A 94 15.17 27.46 -30.95
N GLU A 95 15.34 26.70 -29.88
CA GLU A 95 14.27 26.34 -28.95
C GLU A 95 13.67 27.57 -28.27
N ALA A 96 14.50 28.53 -27.86
CA ALA A 96 14.05 29.84 -27.35
C ALA A 96 13.20 30.63 -28.38
N ARG A 97 13.32 30.33 -29.67
CA ARG A 97 12.51 30.92 -30.74
C ARG A 97 11.36 30.01 -31.20
N ALA A 98 11.34 28.74 -30.81
CA ALA A 98 10.39 27.78 -31.33
C ALA A 98 8.97 28.32 -31.08
N ALA A 99 8.25 28.58 -32.19
CA ALA A 99 6.88 29.06 -32.15
C ALA A 99 5.99 27.88 -31.75
N GLY A 100 5.93 27.60 -30.46
CA GLY A 100 5.19 26.47 -29.89
C GLY A 100 4.60 26.79 -28.52
N GLU A 101 5.21 27.71 -27.78
CA GLU A 101 4.67 28.22 -26.52
C GLU A 101 3.61 29.31 -26.81
N GLY A 102 2.38 29.09 -26.35
CA GLY A 102 1.31 30.09 -26.43
C GLY A 102 1.34 31.05 -25.25
N MET A 103 0.58 32.15 -25.33
CA MET A 103 0.50 33.16 -24.26
C MET A 103 0.24 32.56 -22.86
N ALA A 104 -0.63 31.55 -22.75
CA ALA A 104 -0.97 30.91 -21.48
C ALA A 104 0.25 30.29 -20.77
N HIS A 105 1.17 29.69 -21.53
CA HIS A 105 2.41 29.10 -21.00
C HIS A 105 3.31 30.20 -20.44
N HIS A 106 3.54 31.26 -21.21
CA HIS A 106 4.36 32.40 -20.80
C HIS A 106 3.81 33.11 -19.57
N LEU A 107 2.49 33.36 -19.51
CA LEU A 107 1.85 33.97 -18.33
C LEU A 107 2.02 33.09 -17.10
N LEU A 108 1.94 31.77 -17.22
CA LEU A 108 2.17 30.88 -16.09
C LEU A 108 3.62 30.91 -15.61
N LYS A 109 4.63 30.94 -16.52
CA LYS A 109 6.03 31.12 -16.11
C LYS A 109 6.21 32.42 -15.31
N LEU A 110 5.56 33.51 -15.73
CA LEU A 110 5.58 34.79 -15.01
C LEU A 110 4.94 34.68 -13.62
N ASP A 111 3.75 34.09 -13.52
CA ASP A 111 3.03 33.87 -12.25
C ASP A 111 3.90 33.06 -11.26
N LEU A 112 4.48 31.95 -11.72
CA LEU A 112 5.31 31.06 -10.91
C LEU A 112 6.57 31.77 -10.39
N ALA A 113 7.29 32.47 -11.26
CA ALA A 113 8.49 33.21 -10.88
C ALA A 113 8.17 34.37 -9.94
N HIS A 114 7.07 35.09 -10.18
CA HIS A 114 6.61 36.18 -9.33
C HIS A 114 6.29 35.68 -7.92
N HIS A 115 5.50 34.62 -7.79
CA HIS A 115 5.12 34.08 -6.47
C HIS A 115 6.30 33.48 -5.71
N ALA A 116 7.25 32.83 -6.40
CA ALA A 116 8.47 32.35 -5.75
C ALA A 116 9.36 33.52 -5.26
N ARG A 117 9.51 34.59 -6.06
CA ARG A 117 10.20 35.82 -5.62
C ARG A 117 9.51 36.48 -4.43
N ALA A 118 8.18 36.56 -4.45
CA ALA A 118 7.39 37.08 -3.34
C ALA A 118 7.56 36.26 -2.06
N ALA A 119 7.83 34.96 -2.18
CA ALA A 119 8.19 34.08 -1.06
C ALA A 119 9.67 34.21 -0.61
N GLY A 120 10.41 35.18 -1.15
CA GLY A 120 11.80 35.47 -0.81
C GLY A 120 12.84 34.61 -1.51
N TRP A 121 12.45 33.82 -2.51
CA TRP A 121 13.38 32.97 -3.28
C TRP A 121 13.91 33.70 -4.51
N SER A 122 15.12 33.34 -4.95
CA SER A 122 15.60 33.80 -6.26
C SER A 122 15.00 32.93 -7.35
N THR A 123 14.75 33.50 -8.53
CA THR A 123 14.23 32.72 -9.67
C THR A 123 14.90 33.09 -10.99
N GLU A 124 15.14 32.07 -11.79
CA GLU A 124 15.74 32.16 -13.11
C GLU A 124 14.89 31.39 -14.13
N TYR A 125 14.68 31.95 -15.31
CA TYR A 125 13.98 31.27 -16.40
C TYR A 125 14.92 30.39 -17.21
N GLU A 126 14.39 29.32 -17.81
CA GLU A 126 15.08 28.51 -18.83
C GLU A 126 16.46 27.99 -18.36
N VAL A 127 16.56 27.55 -17.10
CA VAL A 127 17.81 27.03 -16.54
C VAL A 127 18.02 25.62 -17.03
N ALA A 128 19.09 25.42 -17.80
CA ALA A 128 19.47 24.11 -18.33
C ALA A 128 20.50 23.41 -17.44
N ALA A 129 20.47 22.08 -17.46
CA ALA A 129 21.57 21.26 -16.98
C ALA A 129 22.85 21.55 -17.81
N PRO A 130 24.05 21.47 -17.23
CA PRO A 130 25.30 21.63 -17.98
C PRO A 130 25.45 20.66 -19.16
N ASP A 131 24.87 19.46 -19.06
CA ASP A 131 24.87 18.42 -20.09
C ASP A 131 23.65 18.50 -21.04
N GLY A 132 22.76 19.47 -20.83
CA GLY A 132 21.53 19.66 -21.60
C GLY A 132 20.44 18.61 -21.33
N SER A 133 20.60 17.74 -20.33
CA SER A 133 19.65 16.65 -20.04
C SER A 133 18.27 17.14 -19.60
N TRP A 134 18.18 18.32 -18.99
CA TRP A 134 16.92 18.97 -18.62
C TRP A 134 17.03 20.49 -18.75
N ARG A 135 15.88 21.15 -18.86
CA ARG A 135 15.74 22.60 -18.78
C ARG A 135 14.45 22.96 -18.08
N ALA A 136 14.57 23.74 -17.00
CA ALA A 136 13.44 24.20 -16.21
C ALA A 136 12.86 25.49 -16.79
N ASP A 137 11.54 25.52 -16.95
CA ASP A 137 10.81 26.73 -17.31
C ASP A 137 11.12 27.88 -16.33
N VAL A 138 11.00 27.58 -15.02
CA VAL A 138 11.39 28.46 -13.92
C VAL A 138 12.13 27.63 -12.87
N MET A 139 13.36 28.02 -12.55
CA MET A 139 14.12 27.48 -11.43
C MET A 139 13.99 28.45 -10.25
N ALA A 140 13.45 27.97 -9.14
CA ALA A 140 13.44 28.70 -7.87
C ALA A 140 14.55 28.17 -6.96
N THR A 141 15.35 29.05 -6.37
CA THR A 141 16.45 28.70 -5.48
C THR A 141 16.28 29.38 -4.12
N SER A 142 16.50 28.62 -3.04
CA SER A 142 16.39 29.14 -1.67
C SER A 142 17.45 30.22 -1.41
N PRO A 143 17.22 31.14 -0.45
CA PRO A 143 18.19 32.20 -0.13
C PRO A 143 19.59 31.70 0.25
N ASP A 144 19.67 30.52 0.88
CA ASP A 144 20.91 29.85 1.25
C ASP A 144 21.49 28.95 0.14
N GLY A 145 20.82 28.85 -1.00
CA GLY A 145 21.19 28.01 -2.13
C GLY A 145 21.04 26.51 -1.90
N SER A 146 20.55 26.06 -0.73
CA SER A 146 20.52 24.64 -0.38
C SER A 146 19.39 23.85 -1.06
N ARG A 147 18.36 24.54 -1.57
CA ARG A 147 17.23 23.93 -2.25
C ARG A 147 16.99 24.59 -3.59
N ARG A 148 16.68 23.75 -4.58
CA ARG A 148 16.35 24.15 -5.94
C ARG A 148 15.09 23.42 -6.37
N VAL A 149 14.11 24.16 -6.88
CA VAL A 149 12.84 23.63 -7.34
C VAL A 149 12.56 24.10 -8.77
N ALA A 150 12.41 23.17 -9.70
CA ALA A 150 11.90 23.43 -11.03
C ALA A 150 10.36 23.56 -10.98
N LEU A 151 9.84 24.71 -11.40
CA LEU A 151 8.42 24.99 -11.55
C LEU A 151 8.09 24.94 -13.04
N GLU A 152 7.55 23.80 -13.49
CA GLU A 152 7.38 23.47 -14.91
C GLU A 152 5.95 23.77 -15.37
N ALA A 153 5.78 24.57 -16.42
CA ALA A 153 4.48 24.91 -16.97
C ALA A 153 4.15 24.02 -18.17
N GLN A 154 3.42 22.94 -17.96
CA GLN A 154 3.12 21.92 -18.98
C GLN A 154 1.76 22.14 -19.64
N MET A 155 1.71 23.01 -20.65
CA MET A 155 0.46 23.30 -21.39
C MET A 155 0.22 22.36 -22.57
N ALA A 156 1.30 21.79 -23.12
CA ALA A 156 1.23 20.84 -24.24
C ALA A 156 0.90 19.43 -23.77
N SER A 157 0.38 18.60 -24.67
CA SER A 157 0.22 17.17 -24.38
C SER A 157 1.56 16.47 -24.28
N ILE A 158 1.70 15.64 -23.25
CA ILE A 158 2.89 14.83 -22.98
C ILE A 158 2.42 13.47 -22.49
N SER A 159 3.13 12.40 -22.86
CA SER A 159 2.81 11.06 -22.38
C SER A 159 3.21 10.91 -20.90
N VAL A 160 2.62 9.93 -20.23
CA VAL A 160 2.98 9.60 -18.84
C VAL A 160 4.45 9.20 -18.74
N THR A 161 4.93 8.36 -19.64
CA THR A 161 6.33 7.90 -19.67
C THR A 161 7.31 9.05 -19.88
N ASP A 162 6.99 10.01 -20.76
CA ASP A 162 7.89 11.14 -21.03
C ASP A 162 7.98 12.10 -19.85
N ILE A 163 6.86 12.38 -19.17
CA ILE A 163 6.87 13.29 -18.00
C ILE A 163 7.50 12.62 -16.78
N GLU A 164 7.35 11.31 -16.61
CA GLU A 164 8.08 10.52 -15.61
C GLU A 164 9.59 10.59 -15.87
N ALA A 165 10.03 10.32 -17.11
CA ALA A 165 11.44 10.41 -17.48
C ALA A 165 12.03 11.82 -17.29
N ARG A 166 11.26 12.89 -17.59
CA ARG A 166 11.68 14.27 -17.29
C ARG A 166 11.77 14.54 -15.79
N THR A 167 10.83 14.02 -15.01
CA THR A 167 10.82 14.14 -13.55
C THR A 167 12.03 13.44 -12.93
N ASP A 168 12.40 12.27 -13.45
CA ASP A 168 13.54 11.50 -12.96
C ASP A 168 14.86 12.22 -13.22
N ARG A 169 15.02 12.87 -14.39
CA ARG A 169 16.22 13.69 -14.68
C ARG A 169 16.41 14.84 -13.68
N TYR A 170 15.33 15.50 -13.25
CA TYR A 170 15.42 16.50 -12.16
C TYR A 170 15.85 15.86 -10.84
N ARG A 171 15.22 14.72 -10.48
CA ARG A 171 15.52 14.01 -9.24
C ARG A 171 16.99 13.56 -9.17
N GLU A 172 17.50 12.99 -10.26
CA GLU A 172 18.91 12.58 -10.41
C GLU A 172 19.88 13.76 -10.25
N ALA A 173 19.46 14.96 -10.69
CA ALA A 173 20.23 16.19 -10.52
C ALA A 173 20.06 16.86 -9.14
N GLY A 174 19.33 16.23 -8.20
CA GLY A 174 19.05 16.82 -6.88
C GLY A 174 18.14 18.04 -6.92
N VAL A 175 17.37 18.20 -8.01
CA VAL A 175 16.41 19.29 -8.20
C VAL A 175 15.01 18.77 -7.92
N GLU A 176 14.29 19.44 -7.01
CA GLU A 176 12.88 19.17 -6.79
C GLU A 176 12.06 19.67 -8.00
N VAL A 177 10.90 19.08 -8.31
CA VAL A 177 10.08 19.53 -9.46
C VAL A 177 8.60 19.55 -9.10
N CYS A 178 7.89 20.55 -9.62
CA CYS A 178 6.43 20.60 -9.65
C CYS A 178 5.95 20.94 -11.06
N TRP A 179 5.08 20.10 -11.62
CA TRP A 179 4.43 20.37 -12.90
C TRP A 179 3.09 21.08 -12.70
N PHE A 180 2.83 22.12 -13.48
CA PHE A 180 1.61 22.91 -13.47
C PHE A 180 0.91 22.81 -14.81
N THR A 181 -0.40 22.66 -14.82
CA THR A 181 -1.19 22.59 -16.06
C THR A 181 -2.60 23.13 -15.88
N ASP A 182 -3.14 23.82 -16.89
CA ASP A 182 -4.53 24.26 -16.95
C ASP A 182 -5.42 23.30 -17.76
N ARG A 183 -4.84 22.19 -18.25
CA ARG A 183 -5.55 21.22 -19.07
C ARG A 183 -6.61 20.52 -18.23
N LYS A 184 -7.83 20.40 -18.77
CA LYS A 184 -8.94 19.70 -18.10
C LYS A 184 -8.68 18.21 -17.91
N THR A 185 -8.01 17.57 -18.87
CA THR A 185 -7.68 16.14 -18.82
C THR A 185 -6.18 15.95 -18.72
N ILE A 186 -5.74 15.35 -17.62
CA ILE A 186 -4.32 15.23 -17.25
C ILE A 186 -4.03 13.75 -16.96
N PRO A 187 -3.57 12.97 -17.95
CA PRO A 187 -3.36 11.53 -17.78
C PRO A 187 -2.23 11.18 -16.80
N TRP A 188 -1.41 12.16 -16.40
CA TRP A 188 -0.23 12.01 -15.54
C TRP A 188 -0.41 12.64 -14.15
N LEU A 189 -1.61 13.10 -13.79
CA LEU A 189 -1.90 13.78 -12.51
C LEU A 189 -1.49 12.93 -11.29
N ASP A 190 -1.55 11.61 -11.42
CA ASP A 190 -1.26 10.66 -10.36
C ASP A 190 0.18 10.13 -10.38
N ASN A 191 0.93 10.43 -11.45
CA ASN A 191 2.21 9.80 -11.77
C ASN A 191 3.43 10.61 -11.35
N VAL A 192 3.29 11.94 -11.32
CA VAL A 192 4.40 12.87 -11.02
C VAL A 192 3.95 13.97 -10.07
N PRO A 193 4.88 14.62 -9.35
CA PRO A 193 4.59 15.79 -8.52
C PRO A 193 3.97 16.93 -9.34
N CYS A 194 2.66 17.11 -9.26
CA CYS A 194 1.98 18.10 -10.08
C CYS A 194 0.68 18.63 -9.49
N VAL A 195 0.24 19.75 -10.06
CA VAL A 195 -1.06 20.36 -9.77
C VAL A 195 -1.77 20.81 -11.03
N GLN A 196 -3.10 20.71 -11.00
CA GLN A 196 -3.95 21.39 -11.97
C GLN A 196 -4.24 22.79 -11.45
N ILE A 197 -4.26 23.76 -12.37
CA ILE A 197 -4.66 25.14 -12.09
C ILE A 197 -5.88 25.53 -12.92
N ALA A 198 -6.61 26.53 -12.45
CA ALA A 198 -7.66 27.20 -13.20
C ALA A 198 -7.47 28.71 -13.09
N ARG A 199 -7.58 29.40 -14.23
CA ARG A 199 -7.72 30.85 -14.27
C ARG A 199 -9.21 31.17 -14.14
N PRO A 200 -9.63 32.02 -13.19
CA PRO A 200 -11.03 32.44 -13.10
C PRO A 200 -11.46 33.18 -14.38
N ASP A 201 -12.74 33.05 -14.73
CA ASP A 201 -13.30 33.67 -15.94
C ASP A 201 -13.37 35.21 -15.84
N ASP A 202 -13.39 35.75 -14.63
CA ASP A 202 -13.32 37.18 -14.37
C ASP A 202 -11.85 37.65 -14.33
N ASP A 203 -11.51 38.63 -15.19
CA ASP A 203 -10.16 39.15 -15.51
C ASP A 203 -9.30 39.67 -14.32
N GLY A 204 -9.74 39.50 -13.06
CA GLY A 204 -9.05 39.96 -11.86
C GLY A 204 -8.90 38.94 -10.73
N GLY A 205 -9.44 37.73 -10.84
CA GLY A 205 -9.31 36.72 -9.78
C GLY A 205 -7.92 36.05 -9.78
N PRO A 206 -7.38 35.64 -8.61
CA PRO A 206 -6.11 34.92 -8.56
C PRO A 206 -6.25 33.53 -9.16
N VAL A 207 -5.20 33.07 -9.86
CA VAL A 207 -5.10 31.69 -10.37
C VAL A 207 -5.26 30.72 -9.20
N GLN A 208 -6.09 29.69 -9.36
CA GLN A 208 -6.37 28.69 -8.34
C GLN A 208 -5.67 27.38 -8.66
N VAL A 209 -5.17 26.68 -7.65
CA VAL A 209 -4.88 25.24 -7.70
C VAL A 209 -6.18 24.49 -7.47
N THR A 210 -6.53 23.58 -8.37
CA THR A 210 -7.82 22.86 -8.37
C THR A 210 -7.68 21.34 -8.21
N ALA A 211 -6.50 20.78 -8.46
CA ALA A 211 -6.22 19.36 -8.24
C ALA A 211 -4.72 19.11 -7.98
N GLY A 212 -4.38 17.91 -7.53
CA GLY A 212 -3.00 17.48 -7.24
C GLY A 212 -2.54 17.71 -5.81
N ALA A 213 -3.27 18.51 -5.03
CA ALA A 213 -3.12 18.61 -3.57
C ALA A 213 -4.20 17.77 -2.86
N ALA A 214 -3.87 17.22 -1.70
CA ALA A 214 -4.79 16.38 -0.92
C ALA A 214 -4.72 16.66 0.59
N CYS A 215 -5.82 16.40 1.26
CA CYS A 215 -5.91 16.34 2.72
C CYS A 215 -6.26 14.93 3.17
N PHE A 216 -5.77 14.56 4.34
CA PHE A 216 -6.13 13.31 4.98
C PHE A 216 -7.20 13.58 6.04
N GLU A 217 -8.32 12.88 5.94
CA GLU A 217 -9.37 12.91 6.96
C GLU A 217 -9.24 11.66 7.82
N PRO A 218 -8.59 11.74 9.00
CA PRO A 218 -8.45 10.59 9.88
C PRO A 218 -9.81 10.21 10.46
N LYS A 219 -10.08 8.91 10.52
CA LYS A 219 -11.30 8.39 11.13
C LYS A 219 -10.96 7.19 11.99
N TRP A 220 -11.48 7.18 13.21
CA TRP A 220 -11.21 6.16 14.23
C TRP A 220 -12.54 5.71 14.85
N CYS A 221 -12.60 4.46 15.31
CA CYS A 221 -13.65 4.02 16.22
C CYS A 221 -13.55 4.77 17.56
N GLU A 222 -14.67 4.84 18.29
CA GLU A 222 -14.71 5.50 19.59
C GLU A 222 -13.79 4.78 20.59
N ASP A 223 -13.92 3.45 20.66
CA ASP A 223 -12.93 2.60 21.31
C ASP A 223 -11.90 2.11 20.28
N ARG A 224 -10.64 2.56 20.40
CA ARG A 224 -9.58 2.10 19.50
C ARG A 224 -9.14 0.65 19.76
N ALA A 225 -9.49 0.07 20.91
CA ALA A 225 -9.19 -1.32 21.24
C ALA A 225 -10.14 -2.30 20.54
N VAL A 226 -11.32 -1.84 20.12
CA VAL A 226 -12.33 -2.65 19.45
C VAL A 226 -12.85 -1.91 18.23
N CYS A 227 -12.57 -2.43 17.05
CA CYS A 227 -13.03 -1.83 15.82
C CYS A 227 -14.52 -2.08 15.61
N ASP A 228 -15.36 -1.05 15.80
CA ASP A 228 -16.81 -1.11 15.57
C ASP A 228 -17.17 -1.27 14.08
N TRP A 229 -16.28 -0.84 13.19
CA TRP A 229 -16.46 -0.92 11.74
C TRP A 229 -15.95 -2.25 11.17
N CYS A 230 -15.51 -3.14 12.05
CA CYS A 230 -15.17 -4.52 11.75
C CYS A 230 -16.46 -5.35 11.70
N ASP A 231 -17.39 -4.99 10.80
CA ASP A 231 -18.66 -5.70 10.57
C ASP A 231 -18.42 -6.99 9.78
N CYS A 232 -17.64 -7.88 10.37
CA CYS A 232 -16.83 -8.80 9.57
C CYS A 232 -16.97 -10.23 10.08
N GLU A 233 -18.07 -10.88 9.69
CA GLU A 233 -17.96 -12.27 9.26
C GLU A 233 -16.90 -12.41 8.13
N ASP A 234 -16.51 -11.29 7.49
CA ASP A 234 -15.71 -11.18 6.26
C ASP A 234 -14.43 -10.30 6.32
N CYS A 235 -13.86 -9.96 7.49
CA CYS A 235 -12.59 -9.19 7.52
C CYS A 235 -11.41 -10.06 7.06
N GLY A 236 -11.67 -11.30 6.67
CA GLY A 236 -10.71 -12.25 6.12
C GLY A 236 -9.60 -12.63 7.11
N ALA A 237 -9.63 -12.11 8.34
CA ALA A 237 -8.60 -12.32 9.33
C ALA A 237 -8.64 -13.75 9.90
N GLY A 238 -9.81 -14.41 9.85
CA GLY A 238 -9.97 -15.81 10.27
C GLY A 238 -9.71 -16.06 11.76
N VAL A 239 -9.80 -15.02 12.60
CA VAL A 239 -9.53 -15.06 14.04
C VAL A 239 -10.77 -14.74 14.85
N ASP A 240 -10.92 -15.43 15.99
CA ASP A 240 -12.02 -15.19 16.92
C ASP A 240 -11.67 -14.01 17.85
N GLY A 241 -12.63 -13.09 18.03
CA GLY A 241 -12.55 -12.02 19.03
C GLY A 241 -12.37 -10.61 18.46
N PRO A 242 -12.45 -9.57 19.32
CA PRO A 242 -12.35 -8.18 18.90
C PRO A 242 -10.93 -7.84 18.45
N LEU A 243 -10.82 -7.08 17.36
CA LEU A 243 -9.57 -6.56 16.84
C LEU A 243 -9.49 -5.05 17.08
N PRO A 244 -8.29 -4.50 17.32
CA PRO A 244 -8.14 -3.05 17.44
C PRO A 244 -8.44 -2.35 16.12
N CYS A 245 -8.89 -1.11 16.23
CA CYS A 245 -9.13 -0.25 15.08
C CYS A 245 -7.81 0.04 14.34
N ASP A 246 -7.77 -0.26 13.05
CA ASP A 246 -6.69 0.12 12.12
C ASP A 246 -6.89 1.49 11.48
N GLY A 247 -7.96 2.18 11.86
CA GLY A 247 -8.41 3.46 11.31
C GLY A 247 -9.09 3.32 9.95
N HIS A 248 -9.97 4.28 9.68
CA HIS A 248 -10.86 4.34 8.52
C HIS A 248 -10.72 5.66 7.76
N GLY A 249 -9.62 6.38 8.00
CA GLY A 249 -9.35 7.64 7.36
C GLY A 249 -9.19 7.52 5.85
N THR A 250 -9.52 8.59 5.14
CA THR A 250 -9.51 8.65 3.68
C THR A 250 -8.75 9.87 3.19
N TRP A 251 -8.13 9.72 2.02
CA TRP A 251 -7.55 10.85 1.29
C TRP A 251 -8.64 11.54 0.49
N GLN A 252 -8.72 12.86 0.59
CA GLN A 252 -9.65 13.70 -0.16
C GLN A 252 -8.86 14.75 -0.96
N PRO A 253 -9.32 15.13 -2.16
CA PRO A 253 -8.76 16.28 -2.86
C PRO A 253 -8.90 17.54 -2.02
N ALA A 254 -7.86 18.39 -2.01
CA ALA A 254 -7.95 19.68 -1.33
C ALA A 254 -8.96 20.58 -2.06
N THR A 255 -9.73 21.36 -1.28
CA THR A 255 -10.58 22.44 -1.83
C THR A 255 -9.72 23.44 -2.59
N PRO A 256 -10.18 24.03 -3.72
CA PRO A 256 -9.36 24.98 -4.49
C PRO A 256 -8.79 26.14 -3.65
N PHE A 257 -7.56 26.55 -3.96
CA PHE A 257 -6.87 27.62 -3.24
C PHE A 257 -5.89 28.40 -4.14
N PRO A 258 -5.49 29.63 -3.78
CA PRO A 258 -4.64 30.46 -4.64
C PRO A 258 -3.27 29.84 -4.95
N LEU A 259 -2.84 29.98 -6.21
CA LEU A 259 -1.53 29.55 -6.71
C LEU A 259 -0.38 30.18 -5.92
N GLU A 260 -0.49 31.46 -5.57
CA GLU A 260 0.45 32.17 -4.71
C GLU A 260 0.76 31.39 -3.43
N ARG A 261 -0.29 30.96 -2.71
CA ARG A 261 -0.16 30.21 -1.46
C ARG A 261 0.52 28.87 -1.68
N PHE A 262 0.26 28.22 -2.82
CA PHE A 262 0.87 26.94 -3.15
C PHE A 262 2.38 27.08 -3.43
N VAL A 263 2.76 28.03 -4.29
CA VAL A 263 4.17 28.28 -4.64
C VAL A 263 4.94 28.71 -3.40
N ALA A 264 4.38 29.58 -2.56
CA ALA A 264 4.98 29.95 -1.28
C ALA A 264 5.15 28.73 -0.34
N ALA A 265 4.19 27.80 -0.32
CA ALA A 265 4.31 26.58 0.47
C ALA A 265 5.41 25.64 -0.04
N ILE A 266 5.61 25.54 -1.35
CA ILE A 266 6.73 24.78 -1.96
C ILE A 266 8.06 25.39 -1.52
N CYS A 267 8.20 26.71 -1.68
CA CYS A 267 9.39 27.46 -1.32
C CYS A 267 9.71 27.31 0.17
N THR A 268 8.73 27.50 1.05
CA THR A 268 8.92 27.37 2.50
C THR A 268 8.97 25.93 3.01
N ASN A 269 8.89 24.94 2.12
CA ASN A 269 8.87 23.51 2.47
C ASN A 269 7.67 23.10 3.35
N ALA A 270 6.61 23.90 3.38
CA ALA A 270 5.40 23.64 4.14
C ALA A 270 4.52 22.56 3.48
N THR A 271 4.72 22.33 2.18
CA THR A 271 4.12 21.22 1.42
C THR A 271 5.21 20.42 0.70
N ARG A 272 4.98 19.12 0.50
CA ARG A 272 5.87 18.23 -0.24
C ARG A 272 5.06 17.27 -1.10
N PRO A 273 5.61 16.81 -2.23
CA PRO A 273 5.01 15.72 -2.96
C PRO A 273 5.18 14.44 -2.14
N HIS A 274 4.09 13.70 -1.96
CA HIS A 274 4.03 12.45 -1.22
C HIS A 274 3.31 11.41 -2.06
N ARG A 275 3.85 10.19 -2.05
CA ARG A 275 3.20 9.06 -2.69
C ARG A 275 2.30 8.39 -1.66
N LEU A 276 0.99 8.51 -1.84
CA LEU A 276 0.00 8.06 -0.85
C LEU A 276 0.15 6.57 -0.58
N ARG A 277 0.07 6.17 0.69
CA ARG A 277 0.33 4.79 1.15
C ARG A 277 -0.96 4.05 1.52
N MET A 278 -2.02 4.81 1.80
CA MET A 278 -3.35 4.31 2.13
C MET A 278 -4.40 4.76 1.11
N GLY A 279 -5.61 4.20 1.21
CA GLY A 279 -6.72 4.44 0.30
C GLY A 279 -6.84 3.35 -0.77
N TRP A 280 -8.06 2.88 -1.02
CA TRP A 280 -8.31 1.77 -1.95
C TRP A 280 -7.98 2.14 -3.42
N ASP A 281 -8.36 3.35 -3.82
CA ASP A 281 -8.26 3.89 -5.18
C ASP A 281 -7.09 4.88 -5.36
N THR A 282 -6.60 5.42 -4.25
CA THR A 282 -5.64 6.53 -4.21
C THR A 282 -4.23 6.10 -3.82
N LYS A 283 -4.05 4.87 -3.32
CA LYS A 283 -2.74 4.34 -2.95
C LYS A 283 -1.80 4.32 -4.16
N GLY A 284 -0.58 4.81 -3.95
CA GLY A 284 0.47 4.87 -4.97
C GLY A 284 0.41 6.13 -5.85
N THR A 285 -0.62 6.97 -5.71
CA THR A 285 -0.73 8.24 -6.44
C THR A 285 0.11 9.34 -5.80
N TRP A 286 0.62 10.26 -6.61
CA TRP A 286 1.31 11.46 -6.12
C TRP A 286 0.34 12.56 -5.74
N ARG A 287 0.51 13.12 -4.53
CA ARG A 287 -0.20 14.32 -4.09
C ARG A 287 0.72 15.26 -3.35
N TRP A 288 0.44 16.55 -3.44
CA TRP A 288 1.03 17.55 -2.56
C TRP A 288 0.29 17.58 -1.23
N ILE A 289 1.01 17.38 -0.14
CA ILE A 289 0.45 17.34 1.22
C ILE A 289 1.30 18.16 2.18
N THR A 290 0.68 18.60 3.26
CA THR A 290 1.40 19.20 4.39
C THR A 290 1.91 18.13 5.35
N ARG A 291 2.84 18.52 6.23
CA ARG A 291 3.38 17.63 7.25
C ARG A 291 2.31 17.04 8.16
N GLN A 292 1.29 17.83 8.51
CA GLN A 292 0.18 17.39 9.35
C GLN A 292 -0.52 16.15 8.77
N TYR A 293 -0.82 16.14 7.46
CA TYR A 293 -1.49 15.00 6.83
C TYR A 293 -0.59 13.79 6.66
N PHE A 294 0.73 14.01 6.49
CA PHE A 294 1.70 12.92 6.53
C PHE A 294 1.70 12.20 7.88
N ASP A 295 1.74 12.97 8.98
CA ASP A 295 1.78 12.40 10.33
C ASP A 295 0.45 11.67 10.67
N MET A 296 -0.68 12.18 10.20
CA MET A 296 -1.98 11.50 10.35
C MET A 296 -2.06 10.17 9.56
N GLU A 297 -1.59 10.15 8.31
CA GLU A 297 -1.49 8.91 7.53
C GLU A 297 -0.55 7.91 8.21
N GLU A 298 0.58 8.39 8.74
CA GLU A 298 1.56 7.56 9.45
C GLU A 298 0.93 6.89 10.68
N GLU A 299 0.20 7.64 11.51
CA GLU A 299 -0.47 7.10 12.70
C GLU A 299 -1.39 5.93 12.33
N GLN A 300 -2.17 6.09 11.27
CA GLN A 300 -3.11 5.08 10.81
C GLN A 300 -2.43 3.88 10.14
N LEU A 301 -1.39 4.10 9.34
CA LEU A 301 -0.56 3.03 8.79
C LEU A 301 0.05 2.17 9.91
N GLN A 302 0.53 2.81 10.98
CA GLN A 302 1.05 2.08 12.14
C GLN A 302 -0.04 1.30 12.87
N ALA A 303 -1.27 1.81 12.96
CA ALA A 303 -2.40 1.06 13.53
C ALA A 303 -2.76 -0.17 12.68
N HIS A 304 -2.77 -0.01 11.36
CA HIS A 304 -2.95 -1.12 10.41
C HIS A 304 -1.88 -2.20 10.61
N ILE A 305 -0.59 -1.84 10.66
CA ILE A 305 0.50 -2.80 10.91
C ILE A 305 0.30 -3.54 12.24
N ARG A 306 -0.04 -2.82 13.32
CA ARG A 306 -0.30 -3.42 14.65
C ARG A 306 -1.46 -4.42 14.61
N LYS A 307 -2.56 -4.10 13.93
CA LYS A 307 -3.71 -5.01 13.79
C LYS A 307 -3.29 -6.31 13.10
N TYR A 308 -2.56 -6.25 12.00
CA TYR A 308 -2.08 -7.45 11.29
C TYR A 308 -1.16 -8.31 12.15
N GLN A 309 -0.26 -7.69 12.92
CA GLN A 309 0.60 -8.43 13.86
C GLN A 309 -0.21 -9.16 14.95
N ILE A 310 -1.32 -8.56 15.41
CA ILE A 310 -2.22 -9.19 16.37
C ILE A 310 -2.96 -10.37 15.72
N VAL A 311 -3.49 -10.18 14.51
CA VAL A 311 -4.15 -11.25 13.73
C VAL A 311 -3.21 -12.44 13.54
N GLU A 312 -1.97 -12.22 13.11
CA GLU A 312 -0.97 -13.28 12.93
C GLU A 312 -0.72 -14.06 14.23
N ARG A 313 -0.62 -13.38 15.36
CA ARG A 313 -0.44 -14.02 16.67
C ARG A 313 -1.65 -14.85 17.07
N LEU A 314 -2.86 -14.33 16.84
CA LEU A 314 -4.11 -15.04 17.15
C LEU A 314 -4.27 -16.29 16.29
N LEU A 315 -3.99 -16.22 14.99
CA LEU A 315 -3.98 -17.38 14.09
C LEU A 315 -2.99 -18.45 14.57
N ALA A 316 -1.78 -18.05 14.96
CA ALA A 316 -0.78 -18.98 15.47
C ALA A 316 -1.20 -19.65 16.80
N VAL A 317 -1.99 -18.98 17.64
CA VAL A 317 -2.56 -19.57 18.85
C VAL A 317 -3.67 -20.55 18.50
N GLN A 318 -4.63 -20.15 17.65
CA GLN A 318 -5.74 -21.02 17.22
C GLN A 318 -5.23 -22.29 16.53
N GLN A 319 -4.25 -22.18 15.63
CA GLN A 319 -3.65 -23.33 14.95
C GLN A 319 -3.02 -24.32 15.94
N ARG A 320 -2.26 -23.82 16.93
CA ARG A 320 -1.68 -24.67 17.99
C ARG A 320 -2.76 -25.37 18.80
N GLN A 321 -3.84 -24.67 19.14
CA GLN A 321 -4.96 -25.28 19.86
C GLN A 321 -5.66 -26.36 19.02
N GLN A 322 -5.89 -26.12 17.72
CA GLN A 322 -6.51 -27.09 16.83
C GLN A 322 -5.64 -28.34 16.68
N GLN A 323 -4.33 -28.17 16.47
CA GLN A 323 -3.37 -29.27 16.42
C GLN A 323 -3.36 -30.06 17.73
N ALA A 324 -3.36 -29.39 18.88
CA ALA A 324 -3.41 -30.06 20.18
C ALA A 324 -4.71 -30.87 20.37
N ARG A 325 -5.86 -30.33 19.95
CA ARG A 325 -7.16 -31.05 19.99
C ARG A 325 -7.14 -32.27 19.07
N GLN A 326 -6.66 -32.12 17.83
CA GLN A 326 -6.54 -33.24 16.89
C GLN A 326 -5.59 -34.32 17.40
N ALA A 327 -4.45 -33.94 17.97
CA ALA A 327 -3.50 -34.88 18.57
C ALA A 327 -4.13 -35.64 19.75
N ALA A 328 -4.84 -34.94 20.64
CA ALA A 328 -5.54 -35.56 21.77
C ALA A 328 -6.65 -36.52 21.31
N GLU A 329 -7.40 -36.17 20.25
CA GLU A 329 -8.41 -37.04 19.66
C GLU A 329 -7.79 -38.30 19.02
N GLN A 330 -6.70 -38.13 18.27
CA GLN A 330 -5.95 -39.26 17.70
C GLN A 330 -5.40 -40.18 18.79
N GLU A 331 -4.83 -39.62 19.86
CA GLU A 331 -4.37 -40.39 21.02
C GLU A 331 -5.53 -41.15 21.69
N HIS A 332 -6.69 -40.50 21.83
CA HIS A 332 -7.89 -41.14 22.39
C HIS A 332 -8.38 -42.33 21.54
N LEU A 333 -8.46 -42.16 20.22
CA LEU A 333 -8.85 -43.21 19.28
C LEU A 333 -7.84 -44.37 19.29
N ALA A 334 -6.54 -44.08 19.28
CA ALA A 334 -5.49 -45.09 19.37
C ALA A 334 -5.57 -45.87 20.70
N ALA A 335 -5.90 -45.20 21.81
CA ALA A 335 -6.10 -45.85 23.09
C ALA A 335 -7.32 -46.80 23.10
N ILE A 336 -8.42 -46.42 22.43
CA ILE A 336 -9.60 -47.28 22.24
C ILE A 336 -9.22 -48.50 21.39
N GLU A 337 -8.54 -48.30 20.27
CA GLU A 337 -8.13 -49.39 19.38
C GLU A 337 -7.22 -50.39 20.13
N ALA A 338 -6.22 -49.87 20.85
CA ALA A 338 -5.32 -50.70 21.65
C ALA A 338 -6.09 -51.49 22.74
N LEU A 339 -7.12 -50.90 23.36
CA LEU A 339 -7.97 -51.60 24.32
C LEU A 339 -8.73 -52.76 23.66
N LEU A 340 -9.36 -52.52 22.51
CA LEU A 340 -10.10 -53.54 21.76
C LEU A 340 -9.20 -54.67 21.29
N GLN A 341 -7.98 -54.36 20.83
CA GLN A 341 -6.98 -55.36 20.44
C GLN A 341 -6.58 -56.24 21.64
N ARG A 342 -6.30 -55.64 22.80
CA ARG A 342 -6.00 -56.41 24.03
C ARG A 342 -7.17 -57.30 24.44
N GLN A 343 -8.39 -56.77 24.45
CA GLN A 343 -9.60 -57.53 24.77
C GLN A 343 -9.77 -58.73 23.84
N LYS A 344 -9.60 -58.53 22.52
CA LYS A 344 -9.70 -59.58 21.51
C LYS A 344 -8.61 -60.64 21.67
N ALA A 345 -7.36 -60.23 21.92
CA ALA A 345 -6.23 -61.13 22.06
C ALA A 345 -6.36 -62.02 23.31
N LEU A 346 -6.92 -61.49 24.39
CA LEU A 346 -7.14 -62.24 25.64
C LEU A 346 -8.35 -63.17 25.61
N THR A 347 -9.30 -63.01 24.68
CA THR A 347 -10.52 -63.84 24.64
C THR A 347 -10.21 -65.34 24.68
N LYS A 348 -9.31 -65.82 23.82
CA LYS A 348 -8.98 -67.25 23.75
C LYS A 348 -8.25 -67.75 25.01
N PRO A 349 -7.15 -67.12 25.47
CA PRO A 349 -6.50 -67.49 26.73
C PRO A 349 -7.43 -67.49 27.94
N VAL A 350 -8.33 -66.51 28.03
CA VAL A 350 -9.30 -66.42 29.12
C VAL A 350 -10.33 -67.56 29.06
N VAL A 351 -10.83 -67.90 27.87
CA VAL A 351 -11.76 -69.04 27.71
C VAL A 351 -11.11 -70.35 28.16
N GLU A 352 -9.86 -70.58 27.77
CA GLU A 352 -9.09 -71.76 28.17
C GLU A 352 -8.85 -71.78 29.69
N PHE A 353 -8.42 -70.67 30.28
CA PHE A 353 -8.21 -70.54 31.72
C PHE A 353 -9.49 -70.83 32.51
N VAL A 354 -10.59 -70.18 32.15
CA VAL A 354 -11.88 -70.33 32.84
C VAL A 354 -12.46 -71.73 32.64
N TYR A 355 -12.26 -72.38 31.49
CA TYR A 355 -12.67 -73.77 31.28
C TYR A 355 -11.94 -74.72 32.25
N HIS A 356 -10.62 -74.57 32.38
CA HIS A 356 -9.83 -75.39 33.31
C HIS A 356 -10.21 -75.16 34.77
N GLU A 357 -10.57 -73.93 35.15
CA GLU A 357 -10.92 -73.58 36.52
C GLU A 357 -12.38 -73.94 36.88
N ALA A 358 -13.33 -73.67 35.99
CA ALA A 358 -14.76 -73.87 36.25
C ALA A 358 -15.31 -75.21 35.74
N GLY A 359 -14.52 -75.96 34.96
CA GLY A 359 -14.90 -77.26 34.38
C GLY A 359 -16.00 -77.18 33.31
N THR A 360 -16.28 -76.00 32.76
CA THR A 360 -17.32 -75.77 31.74
C THR A 360 -16.94 -74.61 30.84
N TYR A 361 -17.35 -74.65 29.56
CA TYR A 361 -17.01 -73.60 28.61
C TYR A 361 -17.75 -72.30 28.97
N PRO A 362 -17.04 -71.18 29.19
CA PRO A 362 -17.66 -69.90 29.44
C PRO A 362 -18.25 -69.32 28.15
N SER A 363 -19.25 -68.43 28.29
CA SER A 363 -19.66 -67.55 27.20
C SER A 363 -19.04 -66.16 27.39
N VAL A 364 -18.46 -65.62 26.31
CA VAL A 364 -17.83 -64.29 26.31
C VAL A 364 -18.70 -63.33 25.52
N ALA A 365 -18.94 -62.13 26.08
CA ALA A 365 -19.68 -61.11 25.35
C ALA A 365 -18.91 -60.63 24.11
N ARG A 366 -19.63 -60.14 23.10
CA ARG A 366 -19.01 -59.65 21.85
C ARG A 366 -18.23 -58.35 22.04
N HIS A 367 -18.67 -57.49 22.96
CA HIS A 367 -18.10 -56.17 23.20
C HIS A 367 -18.05 -55.89 24.70
N GLY A 368 -17.13 -55.01 25.09
CA GLY A 368 -17.13 -54.46 26.44
C GLY A 368 -18.31 -53.53 26.67
N SER A 369 -18.76 -53.41 27.91
CA SER A 369 -19.90 -52.55 28.24
C SER A 369 -19.58 -51.61 29.41
N PRO A 370 -20.26 -50.45 29.50
CA PRO A 370 -20.09 -49.54 30.64
C PRO A 370 -20.32 -50.21 31.99
N GLU A 371 -21.15 -51.25 32.02
CA GLU A 371 -21.47 -51.99 33.23
C GLU A 371 -20.29 -52.79 33.80
N PHE A 372 -19.35 -53.15 32.95
CA PHE A 372 -18.12 -53.86 33.31
C PHE A 372 -16.89 -52.97 33.08
N ALA A 373 -17.01 -51.67 33.33
CA ALA A 373 -15.94 -50.67 33.15
C ALA A 373 -15.35 -50.67 31.73
N MET A 374 -16.18 -50.88 30.71
CA MET A 374 -15.79 -51.07 29.30
C MET A 374 -14.95 -52.34 29.02
N GLY A 375 -14.77 -53.22 30.01
CA GLY A 375 -14.20 -54.55 29.82
C GLY A 375 -15.21 -55.54 29.26
N VAL A 376 -14.72 -56.65 28.69
CA VAL A 376 -15.57 -57.71 28.12
C VAL A 376 -15.98 -58.70 29.21
N PRO A 377 -17.26 -58.81 29.58
CA PRO A 377 -17.69 -59.78 30.59
C PRO A 377 -17.64 -61.21 30.06
N VAL A 378 -17.28 -62.13 30.97
CA VAL A 378 -17.22 -63.57 30.77
C VAL A 378 -18.20 -64.22 31.74
N TYR A 379 -19.05 -65.10 31.23
CA TYR A 379 -20.12 -65.72 31.99
C TYR A 379 -19.90 -67.22 32.11
N VAL A 380 -20.18 -67.75 33.30
CA VAL A 380 -20.19 -69.18 33.59
C VAL A 380 -21.59 -69.54 34.07
N ARG A 381 -22.23 -70.50 33.41
CA ARG A 381 -23.63 -70.92 33.71
C ARG A 381 -24.61 -69.74 33.78
N GLY A 382 -24.44 -68.76 32.89
CA GLY A 382 -25.30 -67.57 32.80
C GLY A 382 -25.03 -66.47 33.84
N LYS A 383 -24.03 -66.60 34.73
CA LYS A 383 -23.67 -65.57 35.72
C LYS A 383 -22.33 -64.93 35.38
N PRO A 384 -22.15 -63.60 35.57
CA PRO A 384 -20.85 -62.95 35.40
C PRO A 384 -19.81 -63.59 36.30
N TYR A 385 -18.68 -63.99 35.71
CA TYR A 385 -17.56 -64.62 36.41
C TYR A 385 -16.31 -63.75 36.35
N ALA A 386 -16.00 -63.18 35.18
CA ALA A 386 -14.80 -62.38 34.98
C ALA A 386 -15.01 -61.23 34.00
N VAL A 387 -14.04 -60.32 33.95
CA VAL A 387 -13.99 -59.19 33.02
C VAL A 387 -12.60 -59.12 32.37
N ILE A 388 -12.56 -59.12 31.04
CA ILE A 388 -11.33 -58.99 30.26
C ILE A 388 -11.01 -57.51 30.05
N CYS A 389 -9.80 -57.11 30.44
CA CYS A 389 -9.25 -55.75 30.33
C CYS A 389 -10.28 -54.64 30.63
N PRO A 390 -10.80 -54.54 31.86
CA PRO A 390 -11.61 -53.39 32.24
C PRO A 390 -10.76 -52.11 32.25
N VAL A 391 -11.39 -50.96 31.99
CA VAL A 391 -10.71 -49.66 32.03
C VAL A 391 -10.54 -49.23 33.48
N ALA A 392 -9.28 -49.22 33.96
CA ALA A 392 -8.94 -48.97 35.37
C ALA A 392 -9.58 -47.69 35.95
N SER A 393 -9.60 -46.59 35.19
CA SER A 393 -10.18 -45.32 35.65
C SER A 393 -11.70 -45.35 35.86
N ARG A 394 -12.40 -46.35 35.32
CA ARG A 394 -13.85 -46.54 35.51
C ARG A 394 -14.20 -47.48 36.66
N LEU A 395 -13.22 -48.23 37.19
CA LEU A 395 -13.44 -49.16 38.30
C LEU A 395 -13.93 -48.51 39.60
N PRO A 396 -13.46 -47.31 40.02
CA PRO A 396 -13.88 -46.69 41.28
C PRO A 396 -15.40 -46.56 41.44
N ALA A 397 -16.10 -46.20 40.35
CA ALA A 397 -17.56 -46.07 40.35
C ALA A 397 -18.31 -47.42 40.42
N LEU A 398 -17.63 -48.53 40.13
CA LEU A 398 -18.22 -49.86 39.98
C LEU A 398 -17.66 -50.90 40.97
N ARG A 399 -16.85 -50.46 41.95
CA ARG A 399 -16.10 -51.35 42.86
C ARG A 399 -16.99 -52.39 43.53
N SER A 400 -18.10 -51.97 44.14
CA SER A 400 -19.00 -52.88 44.86
C SER A 400 -19.60 -53.95 43.95
N ARG A 401 -19.96 -53.59 42.72
CA ARG A 401 -20.56 -54.51 41.74
C ARG A 401 -19.55 -55.51 41.18
N LEU A 402 -18.31 -55.09 40.96
CA LEU A 402 -17.30 -55.89 40.29
C LEU A 402 -16.36 -56.63 41.26
N ALA A 403 -16.49 -56.39 42.57
CA ALA A 403 -15.61 -56.92 43.62
C ALA A 403 -15.46 -58.45 43.60
N SER A 404 -16.52 -59.18 43.22
CA SER A 404 -16.55 -60.65 43.19
C SER A 404 -16.06 -61.26 41.88
N LEU A 405 -15.72 -60.46 40.87
CA LEU A 405 -15.33 -60.93 39.54
C LEU A 405 -13.80 -61.04 39.40
N VAL A 406 -13.32 -61.93 38.55
CA VAL A 406 -11.89 -61.98 38.20
C VAL A 406 -11.60 -60.95 37.10
N PHE A 407 -10.56 -60.13 37.25
CA PHE A 407 -10.10 -59.26 36.15
C PHE A 407 -8.92 -59.90 35.43
N PHE A 408 -8.99 -59.96 34.10
CA PHE A 408 -7.88 -60.41 33.27
C PHE A 408 -7.16 -59.21 32.65
N ALA A 409 -5.84 -59.14 32.86
CA ALA A 409 -4.97 -58.10 32.32
C ALA A 409 -4.00 -58.71 31.29
N ALA A 410 -3.63 -57.92 30.28
CA ALA A 410 -2.68 -58.36 29.24
C ALA A 410 -1.21 -58.15 29.64
N SER A 411 -0.95 -57.46 30.75
CA SER A 411 0.41 -57.20 31.25
C SER A 411 0.44 -56.89 32.75
N GLU A 412 1.60 -57.04 33.36
CA GLU A 412 1.80 -56.71 34.79
C GLU A 412 1.60 -55.22 35.07
N ARG A 413 1.95 -54.36 34.11
CA ARG A 413 1.68 -52.91 34.19
C ARG A 413 0.17 -52.63 34.23
N GLU A 414 -0.62 -53.36 33.45
CA GLU A 414 -2.07 -53.23 33.47
C GLU A 414 -2.66 -53.76 34.78
N ARG A 415 -2.21 -54.92 35.26
CA ARG A 415 -2.58 -55.47 36.58
C ARG A 415 -2.36 -54.44 37.69
N THR A 416 -1.19 -53.81 37.72
CA THR A 416 -0.87 -52.78 38.72
C THR A 416 -1.89 -51.63 38.71
N ARG A 417 -2.28 -51.15 37.53
CA ARG A 417 -3.30 -50.08 37.39
C ARG A 417 -4.69 -50.55 37.84
N LEU A 418 -5.08 -51.78 37.51
CA LEU A 418 -6.37 -52.34 37.90
C LEU A 418 -6.44 -52.51 39.41
N VAL A 419 -5.43 -53.15 40.01
CA VAL A 419 -5.36 -53.37 41.46
C VAL A 419 -5.45 -52.04 42.22
N ALA A 420 -4.71 -51.01 41.78
CA ALA A 420 -4.74 -49.69 42.41
C ALA A 420 -6.13 -49.03 42.41
N GLN A 421 -7.01 -49.40 41.49
CA GLN A 421 -8.35 -48.81 41.34
C GLN A 421 -9.49 -49.75 41.78
N SER A 422 -9.18 -51.01 42.12
CA SER A 422 -10.15 -52.04 42.49
C SER A 422 -10.49 -52.07 43.98
N ALA A 423 -11.42 -52.94 44.38
CA ALA A 423 -11.67 -53.23 45.79
C ALA A 423 -10.46 -53.96 46.43
N PRO A 424 -10.23 -53.81 47.74
CA PRO A 424 -9.23 -54.60 48.46
C PRO A 424 -9.47 -56.10 48.28
N GLY A 425 -8.44 -56.85 47.90
CA GLY A 425 -8.54 -58.29 47.65
C GLY A 425 -9.12 -58.69 46.28
N GLN A 426 -9.35 -57.73 45.37
CA GLN A 426 -9.77 -58.02 43.99
C GLN A 426 -8.76 -58.96 43.31
N ARG A 427 -9.26 -60.08 42.76
CA ARG A 427 -8.45 -61.00 41.98
C ARG A 427 -8.19 -60.44 40.57
N VAL A 428 -6.91 -60.25 40.25
CA VAL A 428 -6.46 -59.79 38.93
C VAL A 428 -5.38 -60.75 38.40
N GLU A 429 -5.68 -61.42 37.30
CA GLU A 429 -4.83 -62.41 36.63
C GLU A 429 -4.19 -61.80 35.39
N VAL A 430 -2.92 -62.14 35.12
CA VAL A 430 -2.21 -61.72 33.91
C VAL A 430 -2.08 -62.91 32.98
N LEU A 431 -2.59 -62.77 31.75
CA LEU A 431 -2.41 -63.76 30.69
C LEU A 431 -1.66 -63.11 29.54
N THR A 432 -0.61 -63.77 29.06
CA THR A 432 0.16 -63.28 27.91
C THR A 432 -0.54 -63.70 26.63
N ALA A 433 -0.85 -62.74 25.77
CA ALA A 433 -1.32 -63.00 24.41
C ALA A 433 -0.43 -62.25 23.42
N GLU A 434 -0.13 -62.89 22.28
CA GLU A 434 0.58 -62.23 21.18
C GLU A 434 -0.33 -61.15 20.59
N LEU A 435 0.01 -59.88 20.86
CA LEU A 435 -0.62 -58.77 20.18
C LEU A 435 -0.04 -58.72 18.77
N THR A 436 -0.91 -58.77 17.75
CA THR A 436 -0.48 -58.51 16.37
C THR A 436 0.07 -57.08 16.32
N PRO A 437 1.33 -56.84 15.92
CA PRO A 437 1.86 -55.49 15.85
C PRO A 437 1.08 -54.68 14.82
N THR A 438 0.60 -53.51 15.24
CA THR A 438 0.10 -52.51 14.31
C THR A 438 1.28 -51.98 13.49
N SER A 439 1.26 -52.20 12.17
CA SER A 439 2.07 -51.38 11.28
C SER A 439 1.73 -49.91 11.55
N PRO A 440 2.71 -49.00 11.65
CA PRO A 440 2.39 -47.57 11.70
C PRO A 440 1.54 -47.24 10.46
N PRO A 441 0.58 -46.29 10.56
CA PRO A 441 -0.19 -45.90 9.41
C PRO A 441 0.78 -45.52 8.29
N ALA A 442 0.68 -46.21 7.16
CA ALA A 442 1.42 -45.84 5.96
C ALA A 442 0.96 -44.43 5.60
N PHE A 443 1.83 -43.44 5.81
CA PHE A 443 1.63 -42.11 5.27
C PHE A 443 1.47 -42.27 3.75
N PRO A 444 0.36 -41.86 3.13
CA PRO A 444 0.41 -41.59 1.71
C PRO A 444 1.48 -40.50 1.55
N PRO A 445 2.39 -40.61 0.56
CA PRO A 445 3.30 -39.51 0.28
C PRO A 445 2.44 -38.26 0.10
N GLN A 446 2.75 -37.21 0.85
CA GLN A 446 2.20 -35.88 0.59
C GLN A 446 2.39 -35.65 -0.90
N ARG A 447 1.28 -35.55 -1.65
CA ARG A 447 1.33 -34.92 -2.96
C ARG A 447 1.90 -33.54 -2.68
N GLU A 448 3.12 -33.30 -3.15
CA GLU A 448 3.64 -31.96 -3.39
C GLU A 448 2.66 -31.26 -4.33
N LYS A 449 1.60 -30.69 -3.77
CA LYS A 449 0.99 -29.51 -4.35
C LYS A 449 1.91 -28.39 -3.94
N GLY A 450 2.54 -27.78 -4.94
CA GLY A 450 3.43 -26.64 -4.75
C GLY A 450 2.68 -25.51 -4.07
N ASP A 451 2.81 -25.45 -2.75
CA ASP A 451 2.29 -24.35 -1.96
C ASP A 451 3.30 -23.21 -2.04
N LEU A 452 2.90 -22.14 -2.71
CA LEU A 452 3.48 -20.82 -2.52
C LEU A 452 3.47 -20.54 -1.02
N THR A 453 4.66 -20.40 -0.42
CA THR A 453 4.78 -20.02 0.98
C THR A 453 4.08 -18.68 1.21
N VAL A 454 3.59 -18.42 2.43
CA VAL A 454 2.96 -17.15 2.82
C VAL A 454 3.82 -15.95 2.40
N ARG A 455 5.15 -16.07 2.50
CA ARG A 455 6.10 -15.05 2.02
C ARG A 455 6.07 -14.84 0.51
N GLN A 456 5.94 -15.92 -0.28
CA GLN A 456 5.82 -15.83 -1.74
C GLN A 456 4.43 -15.33 -2.18
N ALA A 457 3.37 -15.67 -1.44
CA ALA A 457 2.03 -15.12 -1.67
C ALA A 457 2.00 -13.61 -1.37
N VAL A 458 2.64 -13.18 -0.28
CA VAL A 458 2.77 -11.78 0.12
C VAL A 458 3.64 -11.00 -0.88
N ASN A 459 4.77 -11.54 -1.34
CA ASN A 459 5.60 -10.90 -2.35
C ASN A 459 4.88 -10.72 -3.70
N ARG A 460 4.08 -11.70 -4.10
CA ARG A 460 3.29 -11.66 -5.35
C ARG A 460 2.10 -10.71 -5.26
N MET A 461 1.49 -10.60 -4.08
CA MET A 461 0.37 -9.69 -3.81
C MET A 461 0.82 -8.22 -3.66
N LEU A 462 2.06 -8.01 -3.18
CA LEU A 462 2.70 -6.68 -3.06
C LEU A 462 3.49 -6.27 -4.32
N GLY A 463 3.52 -7.10 -5.37
CA GLY A 463 4.22 -6.79 -6.63
C GLY A 463 5.75 -6.75 -6.52
N LEU A 464 6.33 -7.36 -5.49
CA LEU A 464 7.75 -7.33 -5.18
C LEU A 464 8.60 -8.31 -6.00
N ASP A 465 7.96 -9.19 -6.78
CA ASP A 465 8.63 -10.18 -7.65
C ASP A 465 9.06 -9.60 -9.02
N ARG A 466 9.06 -8.28 -9.19
CA ARG A 466 9.53 -7.57 -10.41
C ARG A 466 10.52 -6.44 -10.10
N MET A 467 11.55 -6.75 -9.32
CA MET A 467 12.82 -6.01 -9.30
C MET A 467 13.94 -6.88 -9.86
#